data_AF-A0A820T9V7-F1
#
_entry.id   AF-A0A820T9V7-F1
#
_cell.length_a   1.000
_cell.length_b   1.000
_cell.length_c   1.000
_cell.angle_alpha   90.00
_cell.angle_beta   90.00
_cell.angle_gamma   90.00
#
_symmetry.space_group_name_H-M   'P 1'
#
loop_
_entity.id
_entity.type
_entity.pdbx_description
1 polymer ?
#
loop_
_entity_poly.entity_id
_entity_poly.type
_entity_poly.pdbx_seq_one_letter_code
_entity_poly.pdbx_strand_id
1 'polypeptide(L)'
;MKKLVASMKKRVYQVHTLKWCYTLIIVLTLTLFIIYFLIIKCTSYTNQPSLDCKSLCPYKSNQTRTHLVFDSKHFIQHYPEFICQSNFRNLADWVYGWPNQFQEYVEVTTTNGQRIAPCLPHGSIIYVSIWSIGVFFNLVYPHLINDFVLITGEGDPSSPDMGHLERADSKIIHWFGQNGMISSSKSKKFTHIPIGIQCYEMVVAIKNVYKQQNNRLLPQIYGDTDEPLNYILPIDMTSRALIQKQNLNRENYLLINFNLDTDGTGLRRHIWINMCSKKHRIPFVKCLQKTPGVQTKELSNIYSRNRQYLFWLSPRGNGIDCHRTWEALYLDAIPIVWNSSLNSLYEHLPVVIIHNHTEITENFLQEKLHEISMKKNNQLSQIYRFEKLRMAYWRRLILNKSRHSLMNSHIRTNRCWQARTGTDSFLSSLFS
;
A
#
# COMPACT_ATOMS: atom_id res chain seq x y z
N MET A 1 -25.94 78.51 44.11
CA MET A 1 -25.60 77.06 44.07
C MET A 1 -26.64 76.17 43.36
N LYS A 2 -27.94 76.14 43.74
CA LYS A 2 -28.92 75.18 43.16
C LYS A 2 -29.10 75.25 41.63
N LYS A 3 -29.09 76.45 41.02
CA LYS A 3 -29.19 76.63 39.55
C LYS A 3 -27.94 76.12 38.78
N LEU A 4 -26.76 76.23 39.38
CA LEU A 4 -25.50 75.76 38.78
C LEU A 4 -25.44 74.23 38.75
N VAL A 5 -25.86 73.57 39.85
CA VAL A 5 -25.90 72.10 39.96
C VAL A 5 -26.92 71.49 38.98
N ALA A 6 -28.07 72.13 38.76
CA ALA A 6 -29.06 71.68 37.78
C ALA A 6 -28.55 71.78 36.33
N SER A 7 -27.84 72.87 35.99
CA SER A 7 -27.18 73.05 34.69
C SER A 7 -26.09 72.00 34.43
N MET A 8 -25.26 71.72 35.44
CA MET A 8 -24.23 70.68 35.35
C MET A 8 -24.83 69.27 35.19
N LYS A 9 -25.88 68.92 35.93
CA LYS A 9 -26.58 67.63 35.77
C LYS A 9 -27.18 67.47 34.37
N LYS A 10 -27.74 68.54 33.79
CA LYS A 10 -28.31 68.53 32.42
C LYS A 10 -27.22 68.32 31.35
N ARG A 11 -26.06 68.96 31.50
CA ARG A 11 -24.89 68.74 30.62
C ARG A 11 -24.32 67.32 30.75
N VAL A 12 -24.20 66.78 31.95
CA VAL A 12 -23.72 65.39 32.18
C VAL A 12 -24.69 64.38 31.56
N TYR A 13 -26.00 64.60 31.71
CA TYR A 13 -27.02 63.74 31.09
C TYR A 13 -26.95 63.80 29.55
N GLN A 14 -26.80 65.00 28.96
CA GLN A 14 -26.62 65.16 27.51
C GLN A 14 -25.37 64.46 26.97
N VAL A 15 -24.24 64.55 27.67
CA VAL A 15 -22.99 63.88 27.27
C VAL A 15 -23.13 62.35 27.38
N HIS A 16 -23.83 61.86 28.40
CA HIS A 16 -24.13 60.43 28.53
C HIS A 16 -25.04 59.92 27.40
N THR A 17 -26.12 60.65 27.08
CA THR A 17 -27.00 60.28 25.97
C THR A 17 -26.28 60.31 24.63
N LEU A 18 -25.37 61.27 24.41
CA LEU A 18 -24.60 61.36 23.18
C LEU A 18 -23.62 60.17 23.03
N LYS A 19 -22.96 59.77 24.12
CA LYS A 19 -22.11 58.57 24.15
C LYS A 19 -22.92 57.30 23.87
N TRP A 20 -24.09 57.15 24.48
CA TRP A 20 -24.98 56.01 24.23
C TRP A 20 -25.43 55.93 22.76
N CYS A 21 -25.81 57.06 22.16
CA CYS A 21 -26.13 57.12 20.73
C CYS A 21 -24.93 56.74 19.85
N TYR A 22 -23.72 57.20 20.19
CA TYR A 22 -22.51 56.88 19.44
C TYR A 22 -22.15 55.39 19.53
N THR A 23 -22.27 54.79 20.72
CA THR A 23 -22.06 53.35 20.92
C THR A 23 -23.12 52.53 20.15
N LEU A 24 -24.38 52.95 20.17
CA LEU A 24 -25.45 52.28 19.43
C LEU A 24 -25.19 52.30 17.91
N ILE A 25 -24.72 53.44 17.38
CA ILE A 25 -24.36 53.59 15.97
C ILE A 25 -23.19 52.65 15.61
N ILE A 26 -22.15 52.56 16.45
CA ILE A 26 -21.02 51.65 16.22
C ILE A 26 -21.45 50.18 16.23
N VAL A 27 -22.34 49.78 17.15
CA VAL A 27 -22.85 48.40 17.20
C VAL A 27 -23.72 48.10 15.98
N LEU A 28 -24.57 49.04 15.56
CA LEU A 28 -25.40 48.90 14.35
C LEU A 28 -24.54 48.80 13.08
N THR A 29 -23.47 49.60 12.96
CA THR A 29 -22.59 49.53 11.79
C THR A 29 -21.79 48.23 11.76
N LEU A 30 -21.27 47.77 12.90
CA LEU A 30 -20.56 46.48 13.01
C LEU A 30 -21.49 45.30 12.70
N THR A 31 -22.72 45.30 13.22
CA THR A 31 -23.69 44.24 12.94
C THR A 31 -24.12 44.23 11.48
N LEU A 32 -24.38 45.40 10.88
CA LEU A 32 -24.65 45.50 9.43
C LEU A 32 -23.45 45.03 8.59
N PHE A 33 -22.22 45.31 9.02
CA PHE A 33 -21.01 44.84 8.33
C PHE A 33 -20.87 43.31 8.42
N ILE A 34 -21.15 42.70 9.58
CA ILE A 34 -21.16 41.24 9.76
C ILE A 34 -22.25 40.60 8.90
N ILE A 35 -23.46 41.16 8.91
CA ILE A 35 -24.59 40.68 8.08
C ILE A 35 -24.24 40.78 6.60
N TYR A 36 -23.67 41.90 6.16
CA TYR A 36 -23.19 42.07 4.78
C TYR A 36 -22.13 41.04 4.42
N PHE A 37 -21.16 40.77 5.31
CA PHE A 37 -20.14 39.75 5.10
C PHE A 37 -20.73 38.35 5.02
N LEU A 38 -21.74 38.03 5.84
CA LEU A 38 -22.48 36.77 5.79
C LEU A 38 -23.31 36.64 4.51
N ILE A 39 -23.97 37.71 4.05
CA ILE A 39 -24.72 37.74 2.79
C ILE A 39 -23.78 37.54 1.60
N ILE A 40 -22.61 38.20 1.56
CA ILE A 40 -21.58 37.97 0.52
C ILE A 40 -21.12 36.51 0.55
N LYS A 41 -20.86 35.95 1.73
CA LYS A 41 -20.46 34.54 1.86
C LYS A 41 -21.55 33.59 1.36
N CYS A 42 -22.82 33.85 1.70
CA CYS A 42 -23.96 33.05 1.25
C CYS A 42 -24.19 33.17 -0.26
N THR A 43 -24.16 34.37 -0.82
CA THR A 43 -24.33 34.62 -2.27
C THR A 43 -23.16 34.08 -3.10
N SER A 44 -21.94 34.11 -2.56
CA SER A 44 -20.77 33.42 -3.13
C SER A 44 -20.88 31.90 -3.05
N TYR A 45 -21.58 31.35 -2.06
CA TYR A 45 -21.78 29.91 -1.91
C TYR A 45 -22.84 29.39 -2.88
N THR A 46 -23.90 30.17 -3.14
CA THR A 46 -24.97 29.81 -4.09
C THR A 46 -24.57 29.91 -5.56
N ASN A 47 -23.47 30.60 -5.88
CA ASN A 47 -22.96 30.80 -7.24
C ASN A 47 -21.76 29.91 -7.59
N GLN A 48 -21.43 28.87 -6.81
CA GLN A 48 -20.46 27.89 -7.28
C GLN A 48 -21.06 27.11 -8.47
N PRO A 49 -20.39 27.08 -9.63
CA PRO A 49 -20.84 26.23 -10.73
C PRO A 49 -20.94 24.80 -10.21
N SER A 50 -22.07 24.13 -10.46
CA SER A 50 -22.28 22.74 -10.09
C SER A 50 -21.09 21.93 -10.60
N LEU A 51 -20.33 21.34 -9.67
CA LEU A 51 -19.11 20.61 -9.99
C LEU A 51 -19.49 19.38 -10.82
N ASP A 52 -19.21 19.42 -12.14
CA ASP A 52 -19.44 18.28 -13.01
C ASP A 52 -18.37 17.21 -12.79
N CYS A 53 -18.57 16.44 -11.72
CA CYS A 53 -17.63 15.39 -11.30
C CYS A 53 -17.39 14.32 -12.37
N LYS A 54 -18.38 14.09 -13.25
CA LYS A 54 -18.27 13.11 -14.34
C LYS A 54 -17.30 13.58 -15.43
N SER A 55 -17.25 14.88 -15.74
CA SER A 55 -16.26 15.41 -16.68
C SER A 55 -14.90 15.66 -16.05
N LEU A 56 -14.87 16.06 -14.77
CA LEU A 56 -13.61 16.33 -14.05
C LEU A 56 -12.78 15.09 -13.83
N CYS A 57 -13.45 13.97 -13.62
CA CYS A 57 -12.80 12.69 -13.49
C CYS A 57 -13.54 11.74 -14.43
N PRO A 58 -13.10 11.57 -15.69
CA PRO A 58 -13.72 10.62 -16.61
C PRO A 58 -13.34 9.17 -16.28
N TYR A 59 -12.39 8.97 -15.35
CA TYR A 59 -11.79 7.70 -14.97
C TYR A 59 -12.84 6.64 -14.65
N LYS A 60 -12.97 5.65 -15.53
CA LYS A 60 -13.75 4.45 -15.24
C LYS A 60 -12.91 3.24 -15.58
N SER A 61 -12.61 2.44 -14.56
CA SER A 61 -11.98 1.14 -14.76
C SER A 61 -12.90 0.00 -14.34
N ASN A 62 -12.95 -1.04 -15.17
CA ASN A 62 -13.63 -2.28 -14.87
C ASN A 62 -12.59 -3.34 -14.56
N GLN A 63 -12.49 -3.73 -13.29
CA GLN A 63 -11.62 -4.80 -12.86
C GLN A 63 -12.31 -6.12 -13.12
N THR A 64 -11.68 -6.95 -13.94
CA THR A 64 -11.97 -8.36 -14.11
C THR A 64 -10.89 -9.18 -13.40
N ARG A 65 -11.06 -10.50 -13.40
CA ARG A 65 -10.12 -11.44 -12.79
C ARG A 65 -8.69 -11.36 -13.32
N THR A 66 -8.51 -11.07 -14.61
CA THR A 66 -7.19 -11.13 -15.27
C THR A 66 -6.75 -9.80 -15.86
N HIS A 67 -7.64 -8.82 -15.93
CA HIS A 67 -7.37 -7.52 -16.53
C HIS A 67 -8.14 -6.41 -15.82
N LEU A 68 -7.55 -5.23 -15.78
CA LEU A 68 -8.22 -3.97 -15.53
C LEU A 68 -8.41 -3.24 -16.86
N VAL A 69 -9.67 -2.96 -17.22
CA VAL A 69 -10.02 -2.29 -18.47
C VAL A 69 -10.32 -0.82 -18.17
N PHE A 70 -9.50 0.09 -18.69
CA PHE A 70 -9.69 1.54 -18.58
C PHE A 70 -10.36 2.09 -19.83
N ASP A 71 -11.45 2.82 -19.64
CA ASP A 71 -12.19 3.53 -20.69
C ASP A 71 -12.45 2.68 -21.94
N SER A 72 -12.62 1.37 -21.74
CA SER A 72 -12.80 0.34 -22.78
C SER A 72 -11.67 0.22 -23.81
N LYS A 73 -10.48 0.80 -23.56
CA LYS A 73 -9.38 0.87 -24.54
C LYS A 73 -8.03 0.42 -24.02
N HIS A 74 -7.72 0.65 -22.75
CA HIS A 74 -6.43 0.26 -22.18
C HIS A 74 -6.59 -0.93 -21.24
N PHE A 75 -5.81 -1.97 -21.51
CA PHE A 75 -5.81 -3.21 -20.73
C PHE A 75 -4.55 -3.26 -19.88
N ILE A 76 -4.73 -3.29 -18.56
CA ILE A 76 -3.64 -3.56 -17.62
C ILE A 76 -3.82 -4.98 -17.10
N GLN A 77 -2.76 -5.77 -17.15
CA GLN A 77 -2.81 -7.14 -16.68
C GLN A 77 -2.98 -7.19 -15.16
N HIS A 78 -3.81 -8.10 -14.67
CA HIS A 78 -4.05 -8.34 -13.26
C HIS A 78 -3.67 -9.78 -12.90
N TYR A 79 -2.94 -9.93 -11.81
CA TYR A 79 -2.42 -11.22 -11.35
C TYR A 79 -2.92 -11.52 -9.94
N PRO A 80 -4.17 -11.99 -9.76
CA PRO A 80 -4.74 -12.24 -8.42
C PRO A 80 -3.93 -13.27 -7.61
N GLU A 81 -3.20 -14.17 -8.29
CA GLU A 81 -2.35 -15.18 -7.69
C GLU A 81 -1.02 -14.65 -7.12
N PHE A 82 -0.57 -13.46 -7.54
CA PHE A 82 0.69 -12.86 -7.08
C PHE A 82 0.44 -11.50 -6.42
N ILE A 83 1.17 -11.23 -5.35
CA ILE A 83 1.35 -9.85 -4.88
C ILE A 83 2.29 -9.19 -5.87
N CYS A 84 1.79 -8.18 -6.56
CA CYS A 84 2.62 -7.33 -7.37
C CYS A 84 2.15 -5.88 -7.22
N GLN A 85 3.05 -4.91 -7.37
CA GLN A 85 2.83 -3.53 -6.92
C GLN A 85 1.59 -2.89 -7.58
N SER A 86 1.47 -3.04 -8.91
CA SER A 86 0.35 -2.50 -9.69
C SER A 86 -1.02 -3.04 -9.28
N ASN A 87 -1.09 -4.25 -8.70
CA ASN A 87 -2.36 -4.81 -8.27
C ASN A 87 -3.02 -3.99 -7.16
N PHE A 88 -2.25 -3.32 -6.29
CA PHE A 88 -2.79 -2.44 -5.26
C PHE A 88 -3.37 -1.15 -5.86
N ARG A 89 -2.65 -0.54 -6.81
CA ARG A 89 -3.12 0.62 -7.59
C ARG A 89 -4.42 0.32 -8.33
N ASN A 90 -4.51 -0.87 -8.91
CA ASN A 90 -5.69 -1.34 -9.65
C ASN A 90 -6.95 -1.46 -8.76
N LEU A 91 -6.82 -1.38 -7.44
CA LEU A 91 -7.95 -1.32 -6.52
C LEU A 91 -8.60 0.08 -6.42
N ALA A 92 -7.91 1.12 -6.84
CA ALA A 92 -8.31 2.49 -6.54
C ALA A 92 -9.51 2.99 -7.34
N ASP A 93 -10.34 3.80 -6.68
CA ASP A 93 -11.35 4.65 -7.32
C ASP A 93 -10.71 5.86 -8.01
N TRP A 94 -9.54 6.28 -7.51
CA TRP A 94 -8.73 7.34 -8.07
C TRP A 94 -7.25 7.12 -7.80
N VAL A 95 -6.41 7.39 -8.79
CA VAL A 95 -4.95 7.29 -8.71
C VAL A 95 -4.36 8.69 -8.82
N TYR A 96 -3.50 9.09 -7.90
CA TYR A 96 -2.75 10.34 -7.95
C TYR A 96 -1.26 10.07 -8.16
N GLY A 97 -0.67 10.69 -9.18
CA GLY A 97 0.71 10.44 -9.60
C GLY A 97 0.85 9.05 -10.20
N TRP A 98 0.19 8.80 -11.35
CA TRP A 98 0.25 7.50 -12.00
C TRP A 98 1.71 7.04 -12.19
N PRO A 99 2.11 5.89 -11.62
CA PRO A 99 3.48 5.43 -11.73
C PRO A 99 3.75 5.01 -13.18
N ASN A 100 4.83 5.53 -13.76
CA ASN A 100 5.26 5.16 -15.12
C ASN A 100 6.16 3.90 -15.11
N GLN A 101 5.92 3.00 -14.17
CA GLN A 101 6.67 1.76 -14.07
C GLN A 101 5.99 0.66 -14.90
N PHE A 102 6.80 -0.24 -15.46
CA PHE A 102 6.33 -1.51 -16.04
C PHE A 102 5.46 -1.42 -17.31
N GLN A 103 5.57 -0.34 -18.10
CA GLN A 103 4.82 -0.15 -19.36
C GLN A 103 3.30 -0.09 -19.18
N GLU A 104 2.83 0.21 -17.98
CA GLU A 104 1.40 0.33 -17.64
C GLU A 104 0.92 1.79 -17.65
N TYR A 105 1.55 2.65 -18.46
CA TYR A 105 1.19 4.05 -18.55
C TYR A 105 -0.23 4.21 -19.08
N VAL A 106 -1.05 4.92 -18.32
CA VAL A 106 -2.36 5.40 -18.79
C VAL A 106 -2.30 6.93 -18.73
N GLU A 107 -2.61 7.58 -19.84
CA GLU A 107 -2.76 9.03 -19.87
C GLU A 107 -4.05 9.39 -19.12
N VAL A 108 -3.93 9.63 -17.83
CA VAL A 108 -5.04 10.03 -16.97
C VAL A 108 -4.84 11.46 -16.48
N THR A 109 -5.88 12.29 -16.57
CA THR A 109 -5.94 13.66 -16.04
C THR A 109 -5.99 13.69 -14.51
N THR A 110 -5.01 13.07 -13.86
CA THR A 110 -4.89 12.97 -12.39
C THR A 110 -4.31 14.24 -11.76
N THR A 111 -3.90 15.19 -12.59
CA THR A 111 -3.20 16.42 -12.18
C THR A 111 -4.12 17.49 -11.59
N ASN A 112 -5.44 17.43 -11.84
CA ASN A 112 -6.42 18.35 -11.24
C ASN A 112 -6.95 17.87 -9.88
N GLY A 113 -6.08 17.28 -9.05
CA GLY A 113 -6.47 16.64 -7.78
C GLY A 113 -7.31 17.54 -6.87
N GLN A 114 -7.05 18.84 -6.85
CA GLN A 114 -7.85 19.83 -6.11
C GLN A 114 -9.32 19.90 -6.54
N ARG A 115 -9.59 19.75 -7.85
CA ARG A 115 -10.94 19.80 -8.42
C ARG A 115 -11.64 18.44 -8.32
N ILE A 116 -10.86 17.34 -8.32
CA ILE A 116 -11.39 15.97 -8.23
C ILE A 116 -11.69 15.61 -6.77
N ALA A 117 -10.88 16.06 -5.80
CA ALA A 117 -11.01 15.69 -4.39
C ALA A 117 -12.42 15.86 -3.81
N PRO A 118 -13.18 16.95 -4.10
CA PRO A 118 -14.57 17.10 -3.65
C PRO A 118 -15.55 16.09 -4.26
N CYS A 119 -15.22 15.48 -5.40
CA CYS A 119 -16.08 14.53 -6.12
C CYS A 119 -16.02 13.11 -5.55
N LEU A 120 -14.96 12.79 -4.79
CA LEU A 120 -14.71 11.44 -4.29
C LEU A 120 -15.74 11.06 -3.23
N PRO A 121 -16.54 10.01 -3.42
CA PRO A 121 -17.52 9.58 -2.43
C PRO A 121 -16.88 9.07 -1.14
N HIS A 122 -17.64 9.08 -0.05
CA HIS A 122 -17.24 8.44 1.20
C HIS A 122 -16.84 6.98 0.98
N GLY A 123 -15.75 6.56 1.61
CA GLY A 123 -15.18 5.22 1.49
C GLY A 123 -14.44 4.97 0.17
N SER A 124 -14.18 6.01 -0.64
CA SER A 124 -13.37 5.87 -1.85
C SER A 124 -11.96 5.35 -1.55
N ILE A 125 -11.43 4.53 -2.45
CA ILE A 125 -10.04 4.08 -2.41
C ILE A 125 -9.19 5.05 -3.24
N ILE A 126 -8.28 5.76 -2.58
CA ILE A 126 -7.32 6.65 -3.23
C ILE A 126 -5.95 5.98 -3.23
N TYR A 127 -5.36 5.80 -4.41
CA TYR A 127 -3.97 5.41 -4.54
C TYR A 127 -3.11 6.63 -4.78
N VAL A 128 -2.00 6.75 -4.07
CA VAL A 128 -0.99 7.80 -4.26
C VAL A 128 0.36 7.14 -4.48
N SER A 129 1.00 7.42 -5.60
CA SER A 129 2.40 7.00 -5.80
C SER A 129 3.26 7.58 -4.68
N ILE A 130 4.18 6.78 -4.13
CA ILE A 130 5.05 7.20 -3.02
C ILE A 130 5.81 8.49 -3.37
N TRP A 131 6.19 8.68 -4.62
CA TRP A 131 6.89 9.90 -5.08
C TRP A 131 6.03 11.16 -5.06
N SER A 132 4.70 11.02 -5.02
CA SER A 132 3.74 12.11 -5.05
C SER A 132 3.08 12.38 -3.70
N ILE A 133 3.44 11.64 -2.64
CA ILE A 133 2.77 11.74 -1.34
C ILE A 133 2.85 13.14 -0.72
N GLY A 134 4.03 13.78 -0.74
CA GLY A 134 4.20 15.13 -0.18
C GLY A 134 3.37 16.17 -0.94
N VAL A 135 3.36 16.09 -2.27
CA VAL A 135 2.54 16.97 -3.11
C VAL A 135 1.05 16.72 -2.88
N PHE A 136 0.64 15.46 -2.75
CA PHE A 136 -0.74 15.09 -2.44
C PHE A 136 -1.20 15.69 -1.10
N PHE A 137 -0.44 15.53 -0.02
CA PHE A 137 -0.80 16.06 1.29
C PHE A 137 -0.81 17.59 1.35
N ASN A 138 -0.02 18.27 0.52
CA ASN A 138 0.03 19.72 0.48
C ASN A 138 -1.05 20.33 -0.42
N LEU A 139 -1.27 19.75 -1.61
CA LEU A 139 -2.11 20.35 -2.64
C LEU A 139 -3.49 19.72 -2.77
N VAL A 140 -3.67 18.45 -2.41
CA VAL A 140 -4.91 17.70 -2.68
C VAL A 140 -5.66 17.38 -1.39
N TYR A 141 -4.97 16.86 -0.38
CA TYR A 141 -5.54 16.42 0.89
C TYR A 141 -6.42 17.47 1.60
N PRO A 142 -6.09 18.78 1.58
CA PRO A 142 -6.96 19.82 2.16
C PRO A 142 -8.34 19.92 1.50
N HIS A 143 -8.47 19.49 0.25
CA HIS A 143 -9.72 19.54 -0.52
C HIS A 143 -10.53 18.24 -0.46
N LEU A 144 -10.02 17.19 0.19
CA LEU A 144 -10.77 15.96 0.44
C LEU A 144 -11.79 16.21 1.55
N ILE A 145 -13.07 16.05 1.21
CA ILE A 145 -14.20 16.31 2.10
C ILE A 145 -14.66 15.03 2.80
N ASN A 146 -14.75 13.93 2.05
CA ASN A 146 -15.25 12.66 2.55
C ASN A 146 -14.12 11.75 3.04
N ASP A 147 -14.43 10.89 4.02
CA ASP A 147 -13.48 9.90 4.50
C ASP A 147 -13.15 8.88 3.41
N PHE A 148 -11.90 8.40 3.39
CA PHE A 148 -11.36 7.57 2.32
C PHE A 148 -10.34 6.54 2.83
N VAL A 149 -10.11 5.51 2.02
CA VAL A 149 -9.02 4.54 2.21
C VAL A 149 -7.82 5.00 1.39
N LEU A 150 -6.65 5.11 2.01
CA LEU A 150 -5.41 5.50 1.34
C LEU A 150 -4.54 4.27 1.04
N ILE A 151 -4.05 4.16 -0.19
CA ILE A 151 -3.03 3.20 -0.59
C ILE A 151 -1.81 3.96 -1.12
N THR A 152 -0.62 3.57 -0.66
CA THR A 152 0.65 4.17 -1.13
C THR A 152 1.65 3.08 -1.49
N GLY A 153 2.17 3.13 -2.72
CA GLY A 153 3.08 2.11 -3.23
C GLY A 153 3.88 2.54 -4.46
N GLU A 154 4.50 1.54 -5.12
CA GLU A 154 5.31 1.69 -6.33
C GLU A 154 6.53 2.61 -6.15
N GLY A 155 7.23 2.41 -5.03
CA GLY A 155 8.44 3.13 -4.70
C GLY A 155 9.22 2.51 -3.53
N ASP A 156 10.49 2.87 -3.46
CA ASP A 156 11.43 2.44 -2.42
C ASP A 156 11.32 3.22 -1.08
N PRO A 157 10.93 4.52 -1.05
CA PRO A 157 10.82 5.25 0.20
C PRO A 157 9.75 4.70 1.15
N SER A 158 9.90 5.00 2.44
CA SER A 158 8.92 4.65 3.47
C SER A 158 7.57 5.32 3.20
N SER A 159 6.49 4.55 3.29
CA SER A 159 5.14 5.11 3.26
C SER A 159 4.22 4.40 4.24
N PRO A 160 3.67 5.10 5.25
CA PRO A 160 3.91 6.51 5.62
C PRO A 160 5.35 6.76 6.08
N ASP A 161 5.80 8.01 5.96
CA ASP A 161 6.79 8.55 6.89
C ASP A 161 6.09 9.16 8.12
N MET A 162 6.85 9.47 9.17
CA MET A 162 6.29 9.99 10.42
C MET A 162 5.55 11.32 10.21
N GLY A 163 6.07 12.21 9.36
CA GLY A 163 5.49 13.54 9.15
C GLY A 163 4.11 13.49 8.49
N HIS A 164 3.90 12.59 7.54
CA HIS A 164 2.58 12.40 6.93
C HIS A 164 1.61 11.69 7.89
N LEU A 165 2.08 10.75 8.71
CA LEU A 165 1.22 10.07 9.68
C LEU A 165 0.69 11.02 10.76
N GLU A 166 1.53 11.96 11.24
CA GLU A 166 1.12 12.98 12.22
C GLU A 166 0.12 13.98 11.63
N ARG A 167 0.20 14.26 10.32
CA ARG A 167 -0.73 15.14 9.59
C ARG A 167 -2.03 14.44 9.19
N ALA A 168 -2.09 13.11 9.24
CA ALA A 168 -3.28 12.36 8.89
C ALA A 168 -4.35 12.52 9.97
N ASP A 169 -5.47 13.13 9.60
CA ASP A 169 -6.61 13.36 10.49
C ASP A 169 -7.63 12.19 10.44
N SER A 170 -8.86 12.45 10.89
CA SER A 170 -9.93 11.45 10.90
C SER A 170 -10.37 11.01 9.50
N LYS A 171 -10.09 11.77 8.44
CA LYS A 171 -10.56 11.49 7.07
C LYS A 171 -9.94 10.24 6.47
N ILE A 172 -8.78 9.82 6.95
CA ILE A 172 -8.20 8.53 6.56
C ILE A 172 -8.88 7.43 7.40
N ILE A 173 -9.76 6.67 6.74
CA ILE A 173 -10.41 5.47 7.30
C ILE A 173 -9.33 4.45 7.67
N HIS A 174 -8.45 4.16 6.70
CA HIS A 174 -7.30 3.28 6.87
C HIS A 174 -6.24 3.58 5.81
N TRP A 175 -4.97 3.43 6.18
CA TRP A 175 -3.83 3.60 5.29
C TRP A 175 -3.11 2.26 5.09
N PHE A 176 -3.04 1.81 3.84
CA PHE A 176 -2.22 0.69 3.39
C PHE A 176 -0.95 1.21 2.69
N GLY A 177 0.23 0.98 3.26
CA GLY A 177 1.48 1.55 2.72
C GLY A 177 2.61 0.54 2.57
N GLN A 178 3.42 0.69 1.51
CA GLN A 178 4.62 -0.10 1.27
C GLN A 178 5.85 0.52 1.96
N ASN A 179 6.85 -0.31 2.27
CA ASN A 179 8.15 0.11 2.80
C ASN A 179 8.14 0.90 4.12
N GLY A 180 7.02 0.94 4.83
CA GLY A 180 6.86 1.80 6.00
C GLY A 180 7.85 1.47 7.13
N MET A 181 8.52 2.49 7.66
CA MET A 181 9.43 2.40 8.82
C MET A 181 8.71 2.40 10.17
N ILE A 182 7.41 2.69 10.15
CA ILE A 182 6.57 2.76 11.35
C ILE A 182 6.03 1.36 11.64
N SER A 183 6.20 0.88 12.88
CA SER A 183 5.60 -0.39 13.29
C SER A 183 4.07 -0.29 13.26
N SER A 184 3.40 -1.29 12.69
CA SER A 184 1.93 -1.36 12.61
C SER A 184 1.26 -1.35 13.98
N SER A 185 1.95 -1.80 15.04
CA SER A 185 1.43 -1.73 16.42
C SER A 185 1.24 -0.31 16.94
N LYS A 186 1.90 0.69 16.33
CA LYS A 186 1.81 2.09 16.74
C LYS A 186 0.56 2.80 16.21
N SER A 187 -0.16 2.24 15.24
CA SER A 187 -1.37 2.84 14.69
C SER A 187 -2.38 1.80 14.23
N LYS A 188 -3.58 1.80 14.83
CA LYS A 188 -4.71 0.98 14.39
C LYS A 188 -5.24 1.36 12.99
N LYS A 189 -4.84 2.53 12.48
CA LYS A 189 -5.25 3.05 11.16
C LYS A 189 -4.27 2.72 10.04
N PHE A 190 -3.18 2.00 10.32
CA PHE A 190 -2.14 1.73 9.34
C PHE A 190 -1.82 0.24 9.24
N THR A 191 -1.70 -0.24 8.00
CA THR A 191 -1.28 -1.61 7.69
C THR A 191 -0.18 -1.58 6.63
N HIS A 192 0.95 -2.23 6.92
CA HIS A 192 1.94 -2.52 5.89
C HIS A 192 1.32 -3.39 4.81
N ILE A 193 1.52 -3.00 3.56
CA ILE A 193 1.29 -3.88 2.41
C ILE A 193 2.64 -4.28 1.80
N PRO A 194 2.73 -5.52 1.29
CA PRO A 194 3.95 -6.04 0.70
C PRO A 194 4.33 -5.34 -0.60
N ILE A 195 5.63 -5.18 -0.86
CA ILE A 195 6.13 -4.74 -2.17
C ILE A 195 5.90 -5.82 -3.25
N GLY A 196 5.87 -7.10 -2.87
CA GLY A 196 5.60 -8.21 -3.77
C GLY A 196 6.68 -8.39 -4.83
N ILE A 197 6.27 -8.82 -6.03
CA ILE A 197 7.11 -8.91 -7.22
C ILE A 197 6.68 -7.89 -8.29
N GLN A 198 7.49 -7.70 -9.32
CA GLN A 198 7.09 -6.91 -10.48
C GLN A 198 6.00 -7.63 -11.29
N CYS A 199 4.93 -6.91 -11.67
CA CYS A 199 3.78 -7.47 -12.41
C CYS A 199 4.08 -7.89 -13.87
N TYR A 200 5.33 -7.85 -14.33
CA TYR A 200 5.67 -8.16 -15.72
C TYR A 200 6.66 -9.33 -15.77
N GLU A 201 7.96 -9.03 -15.82
CA GLU A 201 9.00 -10.05 -16.06
C GLU A 201 9.06 -11.11 -14.96
N MET A 202 8.95 -10.70 -13.69
CA MET A 202 9.07 -11.62 -12.55
C MET A 202 7.91 -12.62 -12.49
N VAL A 203 6.67 -12.15 -12.67
CA VAL A 203 5.48 -13.01 -12.72
C VAL A 203 5.60 -14.02 -13.86
N VAL A 204 5.95 -13.56 -15.06
CA VAL A 204 6.12 -14.44 -16.24
C VAL A 204 7.22 -15.47 -15.99
N ALA A 205 8.36 -15.05 -15.42
CA ALA A 205 9.47 -15.94 -15.12
C ALA A 205 9.10 -17.02 -14.10
N ILE A 206 8.41 -16.66 -13.01
CA ILE A 206 7.93 -17.62 -12.00
C ILE A 206 6.98 -18.64 -12.63
N LYS A 207 6.00 -18.17 -13.43
CA LYS A 207 5.08 -19.07 -14.15
C LYS A 207 5.84 -20.05 -15.06
N ASN A 208 6.88 -19.57 -15.75
CA ASN A 208 7.69 -20.41 -16.64
C ASN A 208 8.50 -21.49 -15.88
N VAL A 209 9.04 -21.17 -14.70
CA VAL A 209 9.72 -22.17 -13.84
C VAL A 209 8.78 -23.33 -13.51
N TYR A 210 7.53 -23.04 -13.16
CA TYR A 210 6.56 -24.09 -12.83
C TYR A 210 6.07 -24.86 -14.06
N LYS A 211 5.89 -24.19 -15.22
CA LYS A 211 5.52 -24.87 -16.48
C LYS A 211 6.57 -25.88 -16.95
N GLN A 212 7.86 -25.60 -16.76
CA GLN A 212 8.96 -26.49 -17.15
C GLN A 212 9.01 -27.79 -16.32
N GLN A 213 8.36 -27.82 -15.15
CA GLN A 213 8.27 -29.02 -14.32
C GLN A 213 7.07 -29.85 -14.79
N ASN A 214 7.32 -30.76 -15.73
CA ASN A 214 6.40 -31.61 -16.49
C ASN A 214 5.30 -32.42 -15.72
N ASN A 215 5.07 -32.18 -14.43
CA ASN A 215 4.05 -32.86 -13.64
C ASN A 215 3.47 -32.06 -12.46
N ARG A 216 3.56 -30.73 -12.48
CA ARG A 216 2.85 -29.89 -11.51
C ARG A 216 1.85 -29.03 -12.24
N LEU A 217 0.57 -29.38 -12.07
CA LEU A 217 -0.54 -28.49 -12.37
C LEU A 217 -0.14 -27.09 -11.88
N LEU A 218 -0.06 -26.12 -12.79
CA LEU A 218 -0.04 -24.72 -12.39
C LEU A 218 -1.17 -24.55 -11.38
N PRO A 219 -0.94 -23.86 -10.23
CA PRO A 219 -2.01 -23.63 -9.29
C PRO A 219 -3.22 -23.13 -10.06
N GLN A 220 -4.34 -23.84 -9.98
CA GLN A 220 -5.56 -23.38 -10.61
C GLN A 220 -5.74 -21.93 -10.18
N ILE A 221 -5.87 -21.05 -11.17
CA ILE A 221 -6.23 -19.66 -10.90
C ILE A 221 -7.57 -19.81 -10.16
N TYR A 222 -7.71 -19.20 -8.99
CA TYR A 222 -8.98 -19.10 -8.25
C TYR A 222 -9.58 -17.71 -8.45
N GLY A 223 -10.91 -17.59 -8.41
CA GLY A 223 -11.61 -16.33 -8.63
C GLY A 223 -11.37 -15.35 -7.49
N ASP A 224 -11.74 -14.09 -7.70
CA ASP A 224 -11.58 -12.99 -6.72
C ASP A 224 -12.43 -13.17 -5.44
N THR A 225 -13.24 -14.22 -5.36
CA THR A 225 -14.15 -14.56 -4.25
C THR A 225 -13.81 -15.87 -3.54
N ASP A 226 -12.88 -16.68 -4.05
CA ASP A 226 -12.87 -18.11 -3.67
C ASP A 226 -12.03 -18.42 -2.43
N GLU A 227 -12.74 -19.02 -1.48
CA GLU A 227 -12.24 -19.74 -0.31
C GLU A 227 -11.26 -20.88 -0.67
N PRO A 228 -10.46 -21.33 0.32
CA PRO A 228 -9.11 -21.87 0.15
C PRO A 228 -9.03 -23.33 -0.32
N LEU A 229 -10.04 -23.85 -1.03
CA LEU A 229 -10.24 -25.30 -1.09
C LEU A 229 -9.25 -26.05 -2.00
N ASN A 230 -8.66 -25.43 -3.01
CA ASN A 230 -7.80 -26.17 -3.97
C ASN A 230 -6.54 -25.40 -4.41
N TYR A 231 -6.10 -24.37 -3.67
CA TYR A 231 -4.76 -23.84 -3.89
C TYR A 231 -3.74 -24.94 -3.59
N ILE A 232 -2.96 -25.31 -4.61
CA ILE A 232 -1.75 -26.11 -4.39
C ILE A 232 -0.83 -25.21 -3.56
N LEU A 233 -0.90 -25.43 -2.24
CA LEU A 233 0.01 -24.86 -1.27
C LEU A 233 1.46 -24.99 -1.75
N PRO A 234 2.36 -24.13 -1.27
CA PRO A 234 3.76 -24.47 -1.03
C PRO A 234 3.89 -25.62 0.00
N ILE A 235 3.05 -26.65 -0.07
CA ILE A 235 3.30 -27.98 0.50
C ILE A 235 4.71 -28.41 0.05
N ASP A 236 5.18 -27.95 -1.11
CA ASP A 236 6.54 -28.17 -1.53
C ASP A 236 7.57 -27.37 -0.73
N MET A 237 7.46 -26.09 -0.35
CA MET A 237 8.62 -25.41 0.29
C MET A 237 9.22 -26.18 1.48
N THR A 238 8.38 -26.62 2.43
CA THR A 238 8.83 -27.41 3.57
C THR A 238 9.09 -28.88 3.22
N SER A 239 8.23 -29.53 2.41
CA SER A 239 8.44 -30.93 2.02
C SER A 239 9.64 -31.09 1.11
N ARG A 240 9.80 -30.21 0.15
CA ARG A 240 11.00 -30.00 -0.65
C ARG A 240 12.17 -29.73 0.24
N ALA A 241 12.13 -28.80 1.19
CA ALA A 241 13.28 -28.56 2.04
C ALA A 241 13.69 -29.82 2.84
N LEU A 242 12.71 -30.65 3.24
CA LEU A 242 12.96 -31.97 3.84
C LEU A 242 13.51 -33.02 2.85
N ILE A 243 12.93 -33.15 1.65
CA ILE A 243 13.36 -34.05 0.58
C ILE A 243 14.75 -33.65 0.06
N GLN A 244 14.97 -32.36 -0.09
CA GLN A 244 16.22 -31.74 -0.47
C GLN A 244 17.24 -31.94 0.64
N LYS A 245 16.92 -31.79 1.93
CA LYS A 245 17.87 -32.07 3.01
C LYS A 245 18.50 -33.47 2.92
N GLN A 246 17.74 -34.48 2.45
CA GLN A 246 18.24 -35.84 2.27
C GLN A 246 19.16 -36.03 1.04
N ASN A 247 19.04 -35.16 0.03
CA ASN A 247 19.70 -35.31 -1.27
C ASN A 247 20.59 -34.11 -1.68
N LEU A 248 20.69 -33.06 -0.85
CA LEU A 248 21.43 -31.85 -1.18
C LEU A 248 22.92 -32.02 -0.93
N ASN A 249 23.70 -31.55 -1.90
CA ASN A 249 25.07 -31.15 -1.62
C ASN A 249 25.06 -30.01 -0.57
N ARG A 250 25.93 -30.11 0.43
CA ARG A 250 26.09 -29.13 1.53
C ARG A 250 26.26 -27.70 0.99
N GLU A 251 26.81 -27.55 -0.22
CA GLU A 251 26.99 -26.29 -0.94
C GLU A 251 25.70 -25.54 -1.35
N ASN A 252 24.53 -26.18 -1.22
CA ASN A 252 23.25 -25.61 -1.69
C ASN A 252 22.33 -25.10 -0.57
N TYR A 253 22.85 -24.83 0.63
CA TYR A 253 22.03 -24.36 1.74
C TYR A 253 21.60 -22.90 1.58
N LEU A 254 22.56 -21.98 1.45
CA LEU A 254 22.30 -20.54 1.40
C LEU A 254 22.73 -19.93 0.07
N LEU A 255 21.81 -19.22 -0.58
CA LEU A 255 22.09 -18.39 -1.74
C LEU A 255 22.22 -16.91 -1.37
N ILE A 256 23.34 -16.30 -1.74
CA ILE A 256 23.57 -14.86 -1.75
C ILE A 256 23.58 -14.41 -3.21
N ASN A 257 22.54 -13.70 -3.66
CA ASN A 257 22.41 -13.30 -5.07
C ASN A 257 21.89 -11.87 -5.29
N PHE A 258 22.53 -10.87 -4.67
CA PHE A 258 22.10 -9.48 -4.74
C PHE A 258 23.15 -8.55 -5.37
N ASN A 259 22.68 -7.39 -5.83
CA ASN A 259 23.56 -6.29 -6.21
C ASN A 259 24.03 -5.61 -4.91
N LEU A 260 25.34 -5.36 -4.84
CA LEU A 260 26.05 -4.89 -3.64
C LEU A 260 25.76 -3.43 -3.28
N ASP A 261 25.27 -2.63 -4.23
CA ASP A 261 25.20 -1.17 -4.09
C ASP A 261 23.77 -0.65 -3.93
N THR A 262 22.78 -1.52 -4.11
CA THR A 262 21.36 -1.12 -4.08
C THR A 262 20.85 -0.75 -2.69
N ASP A 263 21.54 -1.08 -1.59
CA ASP A 263 20.99 -0.77 -0.26
C ASP A 263 21.35 0.65 0.23
N GLY A 264 22.33 1.31 -0.38
CA GLY A 264 22.82 2.63 0.02
C GLY A 264 23.51 2.70 1.40
N THR A 265 23.35 1.68 2.25
CA THR A 265 23.91 1.63 3.61
C THR A 265 25.25 0.89 3.71
N GLY A 266 25.64 0.16 2.66
CA GLY A 266 26.85 -0.68 2.65
C GLY A 266 26.67 -2.05 3.31
N LEU A 267 25.47 -2.37 3.82
CA LEU A 267 25.16 -3.66 4.45
C LEU A 267 25.45 -4.81 3.49
N ARG A 268 25.02 -4.69 2.22
CA ARG A 268 25.22 -5.76 1.21
C ARG A 268 26.70 -5.98 0.89
N ARG A 269 27.49 -4.91 0.78
CA ARG A 269 28.95 -5.00 0.63
C ARG A 269 29.59 -5.70 1.82
N HIS A 270 29.20 -5.33 3.03
CA HIS A 270 29.74 -5.91 4.25
C HIS A 270 29.43 -7.42 4.36
N ILE A 271 28.19 -7.82 4.08
CA ILE A 271 27.80 -9.24 3.98
C ILE A 271 28.66 -9.97 2.94
N TRP A 272 28.84 -9.38 1.75
CA TRP A 272 29.61 -9.99 0.68
C TRP A 272 31.08 -10.19 1.07
N ILE A 273 31.70 -9.20 1.72
CA ILE A 273 33.07 -9.32 2.21
C ILE A 273 33.20 -10.49 3.21
N ASN A 274 32.26 -10.58 4.16
CA ASN A 274 32.33 -11.57 5.23
C ASN A 274 31.97 -12.99 4.77
N MET A 275 31.05 -13.14 3.81
CA MET A 275 30.47 -14.44 3.46
C MET A 275 30.82 -14.95 2.06
N CYS A 276 31.30 -14.09 1.15
CA CYS A 276 31.53 -14.42 -0.26
C CYS A 276 32.97 -14.24 -0.74
N SER A 277 33.84 -13.59 0.05
CA SER A 277 35.22 -13.39 -0.35
C SER A 277 36.00 -14.72 -0.38
N LYS A 278 36.97 -14.84 -1.30
CA LYS A 278 37.77 -16.09 -1.47
C LYS A 278 38.50 -16.51 -0.19
N LYS A 279 38.81 -15.56 0.69
CA LYS A 279 39.45 -15.79 2.00
C LYS A 279 38.51 -16.48 3.00
N HIS A 280 37.20 -16.33 2.82
CA HIS A 280 36.15 -16.84 3.68
C HIS A 280 35.20 -17.74 2.88
N ARG A 281 35.72 -18.78 2.22
CA ARG A 281 34.87 -19.76 1.54
C ARG A 281 34.06 -20.52 2.59
N ILE A 282 32.79 -20.17 2.74
CA ILE A 282 31.86 -20.84 3.64
C ILE A 282 31.21 -22.00 2.86
N PRO A 283 31.41 -23.28 3.26
CA PRO A 283 30.99 -24.42 2.43
C PRO A 283 29.51 -24.45 2.12
N PHE A 284 28.64 -23.96 3.01
CA PHE A 284 27.19 -24.00 2.86
C PHE A 284 26.60 -22.76 2.15
N VAL A 285 27.46 -21.85 1.65
CA VAL A 285 27.06 -20.58 1.04
C VAL A 285 27.48 -20.54 -0.41
N LYS A 286 26.52 -20.28 -1.29
CA LYS A 286 26.77 -19.91 -2.69
C LYS A 286 26.57 -18.42 -2.89
N CYS A 287 27.59 -17.76 -3.43
CA CYS A 287 27.51 -16.37 -3.84
C CYS A 287 27.47 -16.22 -5.35
N LEU A 288 26.46 -15.53 -5.85
CA LEU A 288 26.28 -15.16 -7.25
C LEU A 288 26.13 -13.64 -7.31
N GLN A 289 27.03 -12.91 -7.98
CA GLN A 289 26.90 -11.46 -8.02
C GLN A 289 25.84 -11.07 -9.04
N LYS A 290 24.80 -10.35 -8.60
CA LYS A 290 23.79 -9.81 -9.52
C LYS A 290 24.33 -8.51 -10.13
N THR A 291 24.58 -8.53 -11.44
CA THR A 291 24.92 -7.32 -12.20
C THR A 291 23.71 -6.39 -12.29
N PRO A 292 23.89 -5.06 -12.16
CA PRO A 292 22.82 -4.09 -12.42
C PRO A 292 22.30 -4.19 -13.85
N GLY A 293 21.03 -3.85 -14.08
CA GLY A 293 20.48 -3.65 -15.42
C GLY A 293 20.17 -4.91 -16.24
N VAL A 294 20.39 -6.12 -15.72
CA VAL A 294 20.07 -7.34 -16.47
C VAL A 294 18.60 -7.70 -16.29
N GLN A 295 17.72 -7.03 -17.06
CA GLN A 295 16.44 -7.60 -17.46
C GLN A 295 16.73 -8.76 -18.40
N THR A 296 16.79 -9.97 -17.83
CA THR A 296 17.19 -11.15 -18.57
C THR A 296 15.98 -11.75 -19.29
N LYS A 297 16.12 -11.94 -20.61
CA LYS A 297 15.37 -12.98 -21.34
C LYS A 297 15.49 -14.38 -20.67
N GLU A 298 16.43 -14.52 -19.74
CA GLU A 298 16.75 -15.72 -18.96
C GLU A 298 16.27 -15.69 -17.49
N LEU A 299 15.39 -14.78 -17.08
CA LEU A 299 14.99 -14.68 -15.67
C LEU A 299 14.40 -16.00 -15.12
N SER A 300 13.64 -16.72 -15.95
CA SER A 300 13.15 -18.07 -15.60
C SER A 300 14.29 -19.06 -15.35
N ASN A 301 15.37 -19.01 -16.13
CA ASN A 301 16.54 -19.89 -15.95
C ASN A 301 17.29 -19.54 -14.66
N ILE A 302 17.43 -18.24 -14.37
CA ILE A 302 18.00 -17.77 -13.10
C ILE A 302 17.15 -18.25 -11.92
N TYR A 303 15.84 -18.12 -12.00
CA TYR A 303 14.94 -18.62 -10.96
C TYR A 303 14.99 -20.14 -10.83
N SER A 304 14.97 -20.91 -11.92
CA SER A 304 15.13 -22.37 -11.89
C SER A 304 16.44 -22.80 -11.22
N ARG A 305 17.56 -22.12 -11.51
CA ARG A 305 18.85 -22.35 -10.85
C ARG A 305 18.80 -21.98 -9.37
N ASN A 306 18.37 -20.76 -9.04
CA ASN A 306 18.35 -20.25 -7.67
C ASN A 306 17.36 -21.02 -6.79
N ARG A 307 16.28 -21.55 -7.38
CA ARG A 307 15.29 -22.36 -6.70
C ARG A 307 15.96 -23.55 -6.02
N GLN A 308 17.07 -24.09 -6.54
CA GLN A 308 17.78 -25.25 -5.96
C GLN A 308 18.25 -25.07 -4.51
N TYR A 309 18.40 -23.83 -4.05
CA TYR A 309 18.88 -23.49 -2.70
C TYR A 309 17.73 -23.38 -1.70
N LEU A 310 17.95 -23.85 -0.47
CA LEU A 310 16.94 -23.85 0.59
C LEU A 310 16.64 -22.45 1.13
N PHE A 311 17.70 -21.67 1.37
CA PHE A 311 17.62 -20.33 1.93
C PHE A 311 18.10 -19.29 0.94
N TRP A 312 17.40 -18.16 0.87
CA TRP A 312 17.83 -16.99 0.10
C TRP A 312 18.10 -15.82 1.05
N LEU A 313 19.31 -15.27 1.02
CA LEU A 313 19.63 -14.08 1.81
C LEU A 313 18.98 -12.85 1.17
N SER A 314 18.10 -12.18 1.91
CA SER A 314 17.28 -11.06 1.45
C SER A 314 17.43 -9.83 2.36
N PRO A 315 18.62 -9.20 2.37
CA PRO A 315 18.78 -7.90 3.03
C PRO A 315 17.98 -6.84 2.29
N ARG A 316 17.68 -5.74 3.00
CA ARG A 316 17.06 -4.54 2.44
C ARG A 316 17.68 -4.15 1.09
N GLY A 317 16.85 -3.62 0.19
CA GLY A 317 17.28 -2.95 -1.03
C GLY A 317 17.35 -1.46 -0.80
N ASN A 318 16.98 -0.68 -1.81
CA ASN A 318 16.79 0.76 -1.68
C ASN A 318 15.79 1.02 -0.53
N GLY A 319 14.66 0.30 -0.54
CA GLY A 319 13.69 0.20 0.56
C GLY A 319 13.98 -0.94 1.54
N ILE A 320 13.25 -0.96 2.66
CA ILE A 320 13.34 -2.04 3.67
C ILE A 320 12.74 -3.34 3.13
N ASP A 321 11.62 -3.27 2.40
CA ASP A 321 11.05 -4.43 1.71
C ASP A 321 11.83 -4.69 0.41
N CYS A 322 12.02 -5.96 0.07
CA CYS A 322 12.78 -6.35 -1.11
C CYS A 322 11.97 -7.35 -1.94
N HIS A 323 11.88 -7.12 -3.25
CA HIS A 323 11.29 -8.09 -4.20
C HIS A 323 11.81 -9.52 -3.99
N ARG A 324 13.10 -9.66 -3.67
CA ARG A 324 13.75 -10.95 -3.43
C ARG A 324 13.10 -11.78 -2.33
N THR A 325 12.56 -11.12 -1.29
CA THR A 325 11.86 -11.81 -0.21
C THR A 325 10.64 -12.54 -0.77
N TRP A 326 9.89 -11.87 -1.65
CA TRP A 326 8.69 -12.40 -2.29
C TRP A 326 9.03 -13.40 -3.40
N GLU A 327 10.07 -13.14 -4.21
CA GLU A 327 10.61 -14.09 -5.20
C GLU A 327 10.97 -15.43 -4.54
N ALA A 328 11.69 -15.41 -3.41
CA ALA A 328 12.07 -16.62 -2.67
C ALA A 328 10.83 -17.42 -2.24
N LEU A 329 9.84 -16.73 -1.65
CA LEU A 329 8.60 -17.35 -1.19
C LEU A 329 7.82 -17.98 -2.36
N TYR A 330 7.75 -17.31 -3.52
CA TYR A 330 7.10 -17.85 -4.72
C TYR A 330 7.89 -18.95 -5.43
N LEU A 331 9.17 -19.15 -5.08
CA LEU A 331 10.03 -20.18 -5.67
C LEU A 331 10.37 -21.26 -4.67
N ASP A 332 9.56 -21.44 -3.63
CA ASP A 332 9.74 -22.49 -2.62
C ASP A 332 11.12 -22.44 -1.94
N ALA A 333 11.63 -21.24 -1.65
CA ALA A 333 12.81 -20.99 -0.84
C ALA A 333 12.47 -20.15 0.40
N ILE A 334 13.24 -20.31 1.48
CA ILE A 334 13.05 -19.63 2.75
C ILE A 334 13.88 -18.34 2.76
N PRO A 335 13.27 -17.14 2.69
CA PRO A 335 14.04 -15.90 2.78
C PRO A 335 14.58 -15.68 4.19
N ILE A 336 15.81 -15.18 4.28
CA ILE A 336 16.43 -14.67 5.49
C ILE A 336 16.47 -13.13 5.40
N VAL A 337 15.75 -12.46 6.29
CA VAL A 337 15.55 -11.00 6.30
C VAL A 337 16.03 -10.39 7.62
N TRP A 338 16.29 -9.08 7.61
CA TRP A 338 16.62 -8.36 8.82
C TRP A 338 15.36 -7.95 9.58
N ASN A 339 15.44 -8.01 10.91
CA ASN A 339 14.42 -7.50 11.82
C ASN A 339 14.11 -6.02 11.51
N SER A 340 12.83 -5.70 11.27
CA SER A 340 12.39 -4.36 10.92
C SER A 340 10.92 -4.09 11.27
N SER A 341 10.43 -2.90 10.96
CA SER A 341 9.00 -2.54 11.03
C SER A 341 8.10 -3.46 10.19
N LEU A 342 8.67 -4.18 9.22
CA LEU A 342 7.94 -5.05 8.30
C LEU A 342 7.69 -6.46 8.84
N ASN A 343 8.17 -6.80 10.04
CA ASN A 343 8.01 -8.15 10.61
C ASN A 343 6.55 -8.66 10.58
N SER A 344 5.55 -7.77 10.75
CA SER A 344 4.13 -8.15 10.69
C SER A 344 3.71 -8.67 9.30
N LEU A 345 4.39 -8.27 8.22
CA LEU A 345 4.17 -8.85 6.89
C LEU A 345 4.53 -10.33 6.86
N TYR A 346 5.58 -10.73 7.59
CA TYR A 346 6.15 -12.07 7.59
C TYR A 346 5.53 -13.00 8.65
N GLU A 347 4.71 -12.46 9.55
CA GLU A 347 4.02 -13.25 10.57
C GLU A 347 3.23 -14.41 9.92
N HIS A 348 3.42 -15.61 10.45
CA HIS A 348 2.88 -16.86 9.90
C HIS A 348 3.28 -17.16 8.45
N LEU A 349 4.42 -16.67 7.97
CA LEU A 349 5.08 -17.11 6.74
C LEU A 349 6.42 -17.78 7.06
N PRO A 350 6.94 -18.67 6.20
CA PRO A 350 8.24 -19.33 6.40
C PRO A 350 9.38 -18.35 6.07
N VAL A 351 9.62 -17.39 6.96
CA VAL A 351 10.65 -16.36 6.85
C VAL A 351 11.54 -16.43 8.09
N VAL A 352 12.86 -16.40 7.89
CA VAL A 352 13.83 -16.31 9.00
C VAL A 352 14.19 -14.85 9.20
N ILE A 353 13.95 -14.33 10.41
CA ILE A 353 14.29 -12.97 10.80
C ILE A 353 15.57 -13.01 11.64
N ILE A 354 16.56 -12.20 11.28
CA ILE A 354 17.85 -12.06 11.98
C ILE A 354 18.11 -10.60 12.36
N HIS A 355 19.00 -10.35 13.31
CA HIS A 355 19.50 -9.01 13.63
C HIS A 355 20.81 -8.70 12.92
N ASN A 356 21.66 -9.72 12.70
CA ASN A 356 22.97 -9.60 12.08
C ASN A 356 23.30 -10.84 11.23
N HIS A 357 24.02 -10.66 10.11
CA HIS A 357 24.46 -11.78 9.27
C HIS A 357 25.46 -12.71 9.96
N THR A 358 26.11 -12.29 11.04
CA THR A 358 26.99 -13.15 11.84
C THR A 358 26.25 -14.28 12.55
N GLU A 359 24.93 -14.17 12.73
CA GLU A 359 24.09 -15.26 13.28
C GLU A 359 24.00 -16.45 12.30
N ILE A 360 24.27 -16.21 11.01
CA ILE A 360 24.10 -17.21 9.96
C ILE A 360 25.26 -18.20 10.00
N THR A 361 25.03 -19.30 10.71
CA THR A 361 25.88 -20.49 10.73
C THR A 361 25.13 -21.68 10.14
N GLU A 362 25.84 -22.75 9.79
CA GLU A 362 25.20 -23.97 9.29
C GLU A 362 24.23 -24.56 10.32
N ASN A 363 24.64 -24.61 11.60
CA ASN A 363 23.80 -25.12 12.67
C ASN A 363 22.53 -24.26 12.84
N PHE A 364 22.67 -22.93 12.82
CA PHE A 364 21.53 -22.02 12.84
C PHE A 364 20.55 -22.28 11.69
N LEU A 365 21.05 -22.47 10.46
CA LEU A 365 20.20 -22.78 9.30
C LEU A 365 19.51 -24.14 9.44
N GLN A 366 20.20 -25.15 9.97
CA GLN A 366 19.64 -26.48 10.21
C GLN A 366 18.54 -26.45 11.29
N GLU A 367 18.75 -25.70 12.38
CA GLU A 367 17.76 -25.47 13.43
C GLU A 367 16.53 -24.74 12.88
N LYS A 368 16.72 -23.66 12.13
CA LYS A 368 15.62 -22.92 11.50
C LYS A 368 14.85 -23.76 10.49
N LEU A 369 15.54 -24.58 9.72
CA LEU A 369 14.90 -25.53 8.81
C LEU A 369 14.06 -26.55 9.58
N HIS A 370 14.57 -27.07 10.70
CA HIS A 370 13.83 -28.00 11.56
C HIS A 370 12.60 -27.34 12.18
N GLU A 371 12.73 -26.12 12.73
CA GLU A 371 11.62 -25.34 13.30
C GLU A 371 10.50 -25.14 12.27
N ILE A 372 10.87 -24.68 11.06
CA ILE A 372 9.94 -24.44 9.95
C ILE A 372 9.27 -25.75 9.51
N SER A 373 10.02 -26.85 9.54
CA SER A 373 9.53 -28.19 9.19
C SER A 373 8.53 -28.75 10.21
N MET A 374 8.78 -28.56 11.51
CA MET A 374 7.91 -29.07 12.57
C MET A 374 6.61 -28.27 12.69
N LYS A 375 6.63 -26.96 12.45
CA LYS A 375 5.39 -26.14 12.39
C LYS A 375 4.38 -26.64 11.35
N LYS A 376 4.86 -27.30 10.28
CA LYS A 376 3.98 -27.91 9.27
C LYS A 376 3.34 -29.22 9.73
N ASN A 377 4.03 -30.03 10.53
CA ASN A 377 3.59 -31.39 10.89
C ASN A 377 2.58 -31.42 12.04
N ASN A 378 2.48 -30.35 12.82
CA ASN A 378 1.52 -30.27 13.92
C ASN A 378 0.10 -30.06 13.37
N GLN A 379 -0.78 -31.05 13.56
CA GLN A 379 -2.22 -30.95 13.24
C GLN A 379 -2.98 -29.88 14.06
N LEU A 380 -2.33 -29.23 15.03
CA LEU A 380 -2.90 -28.15 15.85
C LEU A 380 -2.50 -26.75 15.32
N SER A 381 -3.39 -26.20 14.51
CA SER A 381 -3.83 -24.78 14.45
C SER A 381 -2.83 -23.59 14.35
N GLN A 382 -1.51 -23.78 14.18
CA GLN A 382 -0.61 -22.68 13.72
C GLN A 382 0.03 -23.01 12.36
N ILE A 383 -0.82 -23.29 11.39
CA ILE A 383 -0.43 -23.51 10.00
C ILE A 383 0.03 -22.18 9.37
N TYR A 384 1.06 -22.23 8.53
CA TYR A 384 1.49 -21.09 7.72
C TYR A 384 0.33 -20.48 6.93
N ARG A 385 0.20 -19.16 7.01
CA ARG A 385 -0.84 -18.36 6.36
C ARG A 385 -0.46 -17.96 4.95
N PHE A 386 -0.29 -18.96 4.08
CA PHE A 386 0.12 -18.76 2.69
C PHE A 386 -0.88 -17.95 1.86
N GLU A 387 -2.12 -17.76 2.33
CA GLU A 387 -3.06 -16.83 1.69
C GLU A 387 -2.51 -15.39 1.67
N LYS A 388 -1.62 -15.01 2.61
CA LYS A 388 -0.93 -13.72 2.62
C LYS A 388 -0.03 -13.52 1.39
N LEU A 389 0.34 -14.58 0.66
CA LEU A 389 1.09 -14.50 -0.60
C LEU A 389 0.21 -14.19 -1.82
N ARG A 390 -1.10 -14.02 -1.65
CA ARG A 390 -2.05 -13.83 -2.74
C ARG A 390 -2.63 -12.43 -2.71
N MET A 391 -2.78 -11.80 -3.87
CA MET A 391 -3.40 -10.49 -3.94
C MET A 391 -4.85 -10.51 -3.45
N ALA A 392 -5.55 -11.63 -3.64
CA ALA A 392 -6.93 -11.83 -3.15
C ALA A 392 -7.07 -11.55 -1.64
N TYR A 393 -6.11 -11.96 -0.81
CA TYR A 393 -6.11 -11.70 0.63
C TYR A 393 -6.09 -10.20 0.93
N TRP A 394 -5.13 -9.48 0.32
CA TRP A 394 -4.95 -8.05 0.52
C TRP A 394 -6.10 -7.24 -0.06
N ARG A 395 -6.61 -7.64 -1.23
CA ARG A 395 -7.82 -7.08 -1.83
C ARG A 395 -8.98 -7.14 -0.85
N ARG A 396 -9.29 -8.31 -0.28
CA ARG A 396 -10.38 -8.44 0.71
C ARG A 396 -10.20 -7.51 1.90
N LEU A 397 -8.98 -7.45 2.45
CA LEU A 397 -8.68 -6.57 3.58
C LEU A 397 -8.92 -5.08 3.26
N ILE A 398 -8.50 -4.64 2.07
CA ILE A 398 -8.66 -3.26 1.60
C ILE A 398 -10.13 -2.95 1.31
N LEU A 399 -10.82 -3.81 0.57
CA LEU A 399 -12.21 -3.59 0.16
C LEU A 399 -13.15 -3.54 1.36
N ASN A 400 -12.92 -4.37 2.39
CA ASN A 400 -13.68 -4.36 3.64
C ASN A 400 -13.61 -3.02 4.39
N LYS A 401 -12.63 -2.16 4.10
CA LYS A 401 -12.49 -0.82 4.67
C LYS A 401 -13.07 0.29 3.79
N SER A 402 -13.54 -0.06 2.60
CA SER A 402 -13.99 0.89 1.59
C SER A 402 -15.51 0.82 1.36
N ARG A 403 -16.03 1.71 0.53
CA ARG A 403 -17.42 1.67 0.02
C ARG A 403 -17.78 0.41 -0.78
N HIS A 404 -16.78 -0.40 -1.12
CA HIS A 404 -16.94 -1.64 -1.87
C HIS A 404 -17.13 -2.87 -0.97
N SER A 405 -17.26 -2.70 0.35
CA SER A 405 -17.36 -3.80 1.32
C SER A 405 -18.55 -4.75 1.13
N LEU A 406 -19.63 -4.28 0.49
CA LEU A 406 -20.86 -5.06 0.23
C LEU A 406 -20.92 -5.66 -1.19
N MET A 407 -19.91 -5.44 -2.05
CA MET A 407 -19.92 -5.93 -3.43
C MET A 407 -19.24 -7.31 -3.56
N ASN A 408 -20.06 -8.36 -3.73
CA ASN A 408 -19.63 -9.73 -4.02
C ASN A 408 -19.51 -10.04 -5.54
N SER A 409 -19.28 -9.04 -6.40
CA SER A 409 -19.17 -9.26 -7.85
C SER A 409 -17.73 -9.46 -8.33
N HIS A 410 -17.54 -10.40 -9.27
CA HIS A 410 -16.27 -10.62 -9.99
C HIS A 410 -15.89 -9.48 -10.95
N ILE A 411 -16.84 -8.59 -11.24
CA ILE A 411 -16.63 -7.38 -12.03
C ILE A 411 -16.86 -6.20 -11.10
N ARG A 412 -15.81 -5.40 -10.89
CA ARG A 412 -15.88 -4.18 -10.07
C ARG A 412 -15.63 -2.97 -10.94
N THR A 413 -16.50 -1.96 -10.83
CA THR A 413 -16.29 -0.69 -11.49
C THR A 413 -15.75 0.35 -10.50
N ASN A 414 -14.64 0.97 -10.86
CA ASN A 414 -14.01 2.02 -10.08
C ASN A 414 -14.34 3.37 -10.71
N ARG A 415 -14.77 4.32 -9.88
CA ARG A 415 -15.09 5.69 -10.32
C ARG A 415 -14.80 6.66 -9.19
N CYS A 416 -14.14 7.76 -9.53
CA CYS A 416 -13.86 8.89 -8.64
C CYS A 416 -15.08 9.82 -8.42
N TRP A 417 -16.27 9.39 -8.82
CA TRP A 417 -17.55 10.01 -8.57
C TRP A 417 -18.62 8.92 -8.42
N GLN A 418 -19.75 9.25 -7.82
CA GLN A 418 -20.93 8.41 -7.86
C GLN A 418 -21.86 8.87 -8.99
N ALA A 419 -22.40 7.92 -9.76
CA ALA A 419 -23.82 8.03 -10.10
C ALA A 419 -24.54 7.52 -8.86
N ARG A 420 -25.45 8.31 -8.25
CA ARG A 420 -26.38 7.77 -7.26
C ARG A 420 -27.03 6.54 -7.89
N THR A 421 -26.73 5.34 -7.41
CA THR A 421 -27.55 4.17 -7.74
C THR A 421 -28.90 4.44 -7.08
N GLY A 422 -29.95 4.59 -7.89
CA GLY A 422 -31.25 5.13 -7.51
C GLY A 422 -32.11 4.26 -6.58
N THR A 423 -31.50 3.55 -5.62
CA THR A 423 -32.20 2.72 -4.64
C THR A 423 -32.11 3.25 -3.21
N ASP A 424 -31.24 4.23 -2.92
CA ASP A 424 -31.08 4.75 -1.55
C ASP A 424 -32.03 5.88 -1.17
N SER A 425 -32.90 6.33 -2.09
CA SER A 425 -33.96 7.31 -1.76
C SER A 425 -35.06 6.74 -0.86
N PHE A 426 -35.08 5.43 -0.61
CA PHE A 426 -36.05 4.81 0.30
C PHE A 426 -35.57 4.74 1.76
N LEU A 427 -34.26 4.87 2.00
CA LEU A 427 -33.70 4.80 3.36
C LEU A 427 -33.56 6.18 4.03
N SER A 428 -33.53 7.27 3.26
CA SER A 428 -33.50 8.63 3.81
C SER A 428 -34.86 9.12 4.32
N SER A 429 -35.98 8.48 3.97
CA SER A 429 -37.31 8.82 4.47
C SER A 429 -37.74 8.04 5.72
N LEU A 430 -36.90 7.11 6.20
CA LEU A 430 -37.15 6.32 7.40
C LEU A 430 -36.43 6.87 8.64
N PHE A 431 -35.61 7.92 8.49
CA PHE A 431 -34.88 8.58 9.58
C PHE A 431 -34.88 10.11 9.48
N SER A 432 -35.95 10.69 8.93
CA SER A 432 -36.22 12.14 9.00
C SER A 432 -37.45 12.42 9.86
#